data_AF-A0A4R6EM98-F1
#
_entry.id   AF-A0A4R6EM98-F1
#
_cell.length_a   1.000
_cell.length_b   1.000
_cell.length_c   1.000
_cell.angle_alpha   90.00
_cell.angle_beta   90.00
_cell.angle_gamma   90.00
#
_symmetry.space_group_name_H-M   'P 1'
#
loop_
_entity.id
_entity.type
_entity.pdbx_description
1 polymer ?
#
loop_
_entity_poly.entity_id
_entity_poly.type
_entity_poly.pdbx_seq_one_letter_code
_entity_poly.pdbx_strand_id
1 'polypeptide(L)'
;MRITSTGSVRPSPRDGRAKDAVFALNALAELVHVSEVARGKACECCCVACGSRVIAKKGNQTAWHFAHLSKADCRHAAETALHKAVKQVILEGDLIRLPDLIVEARASVGTHVGHAKRCLEGRAVQYVAPQLEVRLSEIVADAVVTTHDRQLIIEVAVEHPVADAKLRKLACMQTPAIELEAWRLDRTVDWNKIRSFVSESKDESGCSTRAPVS
;
A
#
# COMPACT_ATOMS: atom_id res chain seq x y z
N MET A 1 -12.33 16.83 0.01
CA MET A 1 -12.05 15.40 -0.17
C MET A 1 -10.90 15.00 0.73
N ARG A 2 -10.94 13.87 1.47
CA ARG A 2 -9.82 13.45 2.34
C ARG A 2 -9.34 12.08 1.89
N ILE A 3 -8.02 11.88 1.81
CA ILE A 3 -7.48 10.52 1.71
C ILE A 3 -7.83 9.80 3.01
N THR A 4 -8.59 8.73 2.90
CA THR A 4 -8.92 7.86 4.03
C THR A 4 -7.90 6.73 4.08
N SER A 5 -7.33 6.50 5.27
CA SER A 5 -6.40 5.40 5.52
C SER A 5 -7.16 4.22 6.12
N THR A 6 -6.58 3.02 6.02
CA THR A 6 -7.17 1.77 6.54
C THR A 6 -7.14 1.62 8.07
N GLY A 7 -6.90 2.72 8.81
CA GLY A 7 -7.32 2.86 10.21
C GLY A 7 -6.40 2.29 11.29
N SER A 8 -5.08 2.21 11.10
CA SER A 8 -4.16 1.67 12.13
C SER A 8 -3.20 2.70 12.73
N VAL A 9 -2.95 2.60 14.05
CA VAL A 9 -1.90 3.36 14.75
C VAL A 9 -0.53 2.81 14.36
N ARG A 10 0.38 3.71 13.97
CA ARG A 10 1.73 3.38 13.55
C ARG A 10 2.56 2.75 14.67
N PRO A 11 3.02 1.49 14.57
CA PRO A 11 4.14 1.06 15.40
C PRO A 11 5.34 1.98 15.17
N SER A 12 6.06 2.30 16.24
CA SER A 12 7.29 3.09 16.17
C SER A 12 8.27 2.48 15.15
N PRO A 13 9.15 3.29 14.54
CA PRO A 13 10.20 2.79 13.68
C PRO A 13 10.94 1.66 14.40
N ARG A 14 10.83 0.42 13.91
CA ARG A 14 11.58 -0.68 14.50
C ARG A 14 13.05 -0.43 14.21
N ASP A 15 13.81 -0.05 15.24
CA ASP A 15 15.26 0.02 15.19
C ASP A 15 15.82 -1.36 14.82
N GLY A 16 16.71 -1.41 13.82
CA GLY A 16 17.43 -2.63 13.42
C GLY A 16 16.89 -3.40 12.21
N ARG A 17 16.35 -2.72 11.18
CA ARG A 17 15.69 -3.36 10.02
C ARG A 17 16.64 -4.25 9.18
N ALA A 18 16.23 -5.50 8.98
CA ALA A 18 16.83 -6.43 8.00
C ALA A 18 16.62 -5.92 6.57
N LYS A 19 17.68 -5.42 5.95
CA LYS A 19 17.71 -4.58 4.73
C LYS A 19 17.26 -5.27 3.43
N ASP A 20 16.86 -6.53 3.51
CA ASP A 20 16.81 -7.41 2.36
C ASP A 20 15.39 -7.50 1.79
N ALA A 21 15.29 -7.29 0.47
CA ALA A 21 14.04 -7.35 -0.28
C ALA A 21 13.64 -8.79 -0.58
N VAL A 22 12.34 -9.08 -0.66
CA VAL A 22 11.84 -10.41 -1.10
C VAL A 22 11.37 -10.43 -2.55
N PHE A 23 11.33 -9.26 -3.21
CA PHE A 23 11.09 -9.14 -4.65
C PHE A 23 12.30 -8.51 -5.36
N ALA A 24 12.51 -8.89 -6.61
CA ALA A 24 13.54 -8.37 -7.50
C ALA A 24 13.06 -8.41 -8.95
N LEU A 25 13.80 -7.80 -9.88
CA LEU A 25 13.55 -7.94 -11.31
C LEU A 25 14.33 -9.14 -11.86
N ASN A 26 13.68 -10.00 -12.64
CA ASN A 26 14.37 -11.05 -13.39
C ASN A 26 15.05 -10.50 -14.65
N ALA A 27 15.64 -11.37 -15.48
CA ALA A 27 16.31 -10.99 -16.73
C ALA A 27 15.37 -10.37 -17.78
N LEU A 28 14.06 -10.62 -17.68
CA LEU A 28 13.01 -10.06 -18.54
C LEU A 28 12.43 -8.75 -17.98
N ALA A 29 13.03 -8.20 -16.91
CA ALA A 29 12.54 -7.03 -16.18
C ALA A 29 11.15 -7.22 -15.53
N GLU A 30 10.75 -8.47 -15.30
CA GLU A 30 9.53 -8.80 -14.57
C GLU A 30 9.81 -8.87 -13.06
N LEU A 31 8.84 -8.40 -12.28
CA LEU A 31 8.93 -8.46 -10.83
C LEU A 31 8.66 -9.89 -10.36
N VAL A 32 9.62 -10.48 -9.64
CA VAL A 32 9.55 -11.86 -9.14
C VAL A 32 9.81 -11.91 -7.64
N HIS A 33 9.11 -12.80 -6.97
CA HIS A 33 9.35 -13.14 -5.58
C HIS A 33 10.55 -14.11 -5.46
N VAL A 34 11.27 -14.04 -4.34
CA VAL A 34 12.44 -14.90 -4.11
C VAL A 34 12.10 -16.38 -4.22
N SER A 35 10.88 -16.82 -3.88
CA SER A 35 10.47 -18.23 -4.02
C SER A 35 10.50 -18.72 -5.46
N GLU A 36 10.31 -17.84 -6.45
CA GLU A 36 10.11 -18.16 -7.87
C GLU A 36 11.41 -18.34 -8.66
N VAL A 37 12.56 -17.98 -8.07
CA VAL A 37 13.85 -17.97 -8.78
C VAL A 37 14.82 -19.04 -8.30
N ALA A 38 15.84 -19.36 -9.09
CA ALA A 38 16.92 -20.25 -8.64
C ALA A 38 17.67 -19.67 -7.43
N ARG A 39 18.21 -20.53 -6.56
CA ARG A 39 19.06 -20.09 -5.45
C ARG A 39 20.36 -19.47 -5.98
N GLY A 40 20.88 -18.47 -5.26
CA GLY A 40 22.20 -17.93 -5.51
C GLY A 40 22.23 -16.94 -6.68
N LYS A 41 23.38 -16.86 -7.36
CA LYS A 41 23.58 -15.97 -8.50
C LYS A 41 22.85 -16.43 -9.77
N ALA A 42 22.45 -17.70 -9.82
CA ALA A 42 21.69 -18.28 -10.92
C ALA A 42 20.27 -17.70 -11.06
N CYS A 43 19.78 -16.91 -10.09
CA CYS A 43 18.54 -16.15 -10.27
C CYS A 43 18.66 -15.06 -11.33
N GLU A 44 19.88 -14.59 -11.62
CA GLU A 44 20.16 -13.49 -12.56
C GLU A 44 19.39 -12.19 -12.29
N CYS A 45 18.85 -12.03 -11.07
CA CYS A 45 17.99 -10.92 -10.72
C CYS A 45 18.75 -9.63 -10.43
N CYS A 46 18.03 -8.52 -10.54
CA CYS A 46 18.48 -7.17 -10.24
C CYS A 46 17.59 -6.51 -9.17
N CYS A 47 18.19 -5.70 -8.32
CA CYS A 47 17.48 -4.89 -7.34
C CYS A 47 16.58 -3.87 -8.06
N VAL A 48 15.30 -3.81 -7.67
CA VAL A 48 14.34 -2.85 -8.25
C VAL A 48 14.66 -1.38 -7.98
N ALA A 49 15.47 -1.10 -6.94
CA ALA A 49 15.75 0.26 -6.50
C ALA A 49 16.99 0.86 -7.17
N CYS A 50 18.06 0.07 -7.30
CA CYS A 50 19.35 0.55 -7.84
C CYS A 50 19.80 -0.15 -9.12
N GLY A 51 19.05 -1.15 -9.60
CA GLY A 51 19.38 -1.94 -10.80
C GLY A 51 20.57 -2.89 -10.64
N SER A 52 21.25 -2.91 -9.49
CA SER A 52 22.43 -3.77 -9.27
C SER A 52 22.04 -5.24 -9.13
N ARG A 53 22.93 -6.14 -9.56
CA ARG A 53 22.75 -7.61 -9.43
C ARG A 53 22.58 -8.02 -7.96
N VAL A 54 21.65 -8.94 -7.72
CA VAL A 54 21.37 -9.52 -6.40
C VAL A 54 21.54 -11.04 -6.39
N ILE A 55 21.62 -11.62 -5.20
CA ILE A 55 21.71 -13.06 -4.94
C ILE A 55 20.44 -13.49 -4.21
N ALA A 56 19.75 -14.51 -4.73
CA ALA A 56 18.65 -15.16 -4.02
C ALA A 56 19.19 -16.02 -2.86
N LYS A 57 19.13 -15.52 -1.63
CA LYS A 57 19.51 -16.26 -0.42
C LYS A 57 18.32 -17.09 0.06
N LYS A 58 18.36 -18.38 -0.25
CA LYS A 58 17.40 -19.39 0.21
C LYS A 58 18.08 -20.34 1.19
N GLY A 59 17.91 -20.10 2.49
CA GLY A 59 18.49 -20.88 3.56
C GLY A 59 17.43 -21.48 4.48
N ASN A 60 17.82 -22.47 5.29
CA ASN A 60 16.93 -23.11 6.26
C ASN A 60 16.88 -22.35 7.60
N GLN A 61 17.86 -21.49 7.87
CA GLN A 61 17.99 -20.75 9.15
C GLN A 61 17.65 -19.26 9.03
N THR A 62 17.59 -18.73 7.80
CA THR A 62 17.31 -17.31 7.53
C THR A 62 16.16 -17.19 6.56
N ALA A 63 15.24 -16.25 6.81
CA ALA A 63 14.17 -15.91 5.87
C ALA A 63 14.73 -15.67 4.46
N TRP A 64 14.01 -16.13 3.44
CA TRP A 64 14.46 -16.01 2.07
C TRP A 64 14.41 -14.55 1.62
N HIS A 65 15.47 -14.09 0.98
CA HIS A 65 15.59 -12.71 0.52
C HIS A 65 16.61 -12.55 -0.60
N PHE A 66 16.58 -11.40 -1.25
CA PHE A 66 17.59 -10.93 -2.18
C PHE A 66 18.62 -10.08 -1.45
N ALA A 67 19.90 -10.43 -1.58
CA ALA A 67 21.02 -9.65 -1.06
C ALA A 67 21.88 -9.10 -2.18
N HIS A 68 22.40 -7.89 -2.02
CA HIS A 68 23.34 -7.30 -2.97
C HIS A 68 24.67 -8.06 -2.98
N LEU A 69 25.26 -8.19 -4.17
CA LEU A 69 26.61 -8.76 -4.33
C LEU A 69 27.68 -7.84 -3.74
N SER A 70 27.53 -6.52 -3.96
CA SER A 70 28.38 -5.48 -3.38
C SER A 70 27.90 -5.09 -1.99
N LYS A 71 28.82 -4.67 -1.10
CA LYS A 71 28.50 -4.07 0.21
C LYS A 71 27.79 -2.70 0.12
N ALA A 72 27.41 -2.24 -1.08
CA ALA A 72 26.65 -1.02 -1.24
C ALA A 72 25.33 -1.12 -0.48
N ASP A 73 25.15 -0.25 0.50
CA ASP A 73 24.00 -0.24 1.40
C ASP A 73 22.78 0.33 0.66
N CYS A 74 22.03 -0.51 -0.06
CA CYS A 74 20.80 -0.09 -0.73
C CYS A 74 19.65 -0.04 0.28
N ARG A 75 19.59 1.05 1.05
CA ARG A 75 18.67 1.22 2.18
C ARG A 75 17.19 1.14 1.80
N HIS A 76 16.84 1.51 0.57
CA HIS A 76 15.46 1.56 0.08
C HIS A 76 15.06 0.31 -0.74
N ALA A 77 15.90 -0.73 -0.80
CA ALA A 77 15.63 -1.91 -1.63
C ALA A 77 14.31 -2.60 -1.25
N ALA A 78 14.14 -2.93 0.03
CA ALA A 78 12.94 -3.61 0.52
C ALA A 78 11.67 -2.74 0.36
N GLU A 79 11.79 -1.44 0.65
CA GLU A 79 10.69 -0.48 0.50
C GLU A 79 10.21 -0.39 -0.95
N THR A 80 11.15 -0.17 -1.87
CA THR A 80 10.86 -0.06 -3.31
C THR A 80 10.30 -1.36 -3.88
N ALA A 81 10.82 -2.50 -3.42
CA ALA A 81 10.36 -3.83 -3.82
C ALA A 81 8.91 -4.06 -3.42
N LEU A 82 8.57 -3.76 -2.16
CA LEU A 82 7.20 -3.91 -1.67
C LEU A 82 6.24 -2.93 -2.35
N HIS A 83 6.66 -1.67 -2.57
CA HIS A 83 5.86 -0.67 -3.29
C HIS A 83 5.47 -1.16 -4.68
N LYS A 84 6.46 -1.67 -5.44
CA LYS A 84 6.23 -2.22 -6.77
C LYS A 84 5.39 -3.50 -6.76
N ALA A 85 5.58 -4.37 -5.77
CA ALA A 85 4.80 -5.60 -5.67
C ALA A 85 3.31 -5.33 -5.39
N VAL A 86 3.00 -4.36 -4.51
CA VAL A 86 1.62 -3.92 -4.29
C VAL A 86 1.02 -3.31 -5.56
N LYS A 87 1.76 -2.44 -6.26
CA LYS A 87 1.33 -1.86 -7.54
C LYS A 87 1.08 -2.93 -8.61
N GLN A 88 1.92 -3.95 -8.68
CA GLN A 88 1.75 -5.07 -9.60
C GLN A 88 0.43 -5.82 -9.34
N VAL A 89 0.09 -6.07 -8.07
CA VAL A 89 -1.19 -6.67 -7.70
C VAL A 89 -2.39 -5.78 -8.04
N ILE A 90 -2.27 -4.45 -7.88
CA ILE A 90 -3.30 -3.50 -8.32
C ILE A 90 -3.47 -3.54 -9.85
N LEU A 91 -2.37 -3.69 -10.59
CA LEU A 91 -2.41 -3.78 -12.05
C LEU A 91 -3.06 -5.08 -12.54
N GLU A 92 -2.84 -6.20 -11.82
CA GLU A 92 -3.42 -7.50 -12.13
C GLU A 92 -4.96 -7.51 -12.01
N GLY A 93 -5.53 -6.66 -11.14
CA GLY A 93 -6.95 -6.29 -11.18
C GLY A 93 -7.94 -7.32 -10.63
N ASP A 94 -8.71 -6.95 -9.60
CA ASP A 94 -9.98 -7.59 -9.23
C ASP A 94 -10.76 -6.74 -8.20
N LEU A 95 -10.32 -6.81 -6.94
CA LEU A 95 -10.95 -6.19 -5.78
C LEU A 95 -9.98 -5.28 -5.05
N ILE A 96 -10.47 -4.15 -4.56
CA ILE A 96 -9.74 -3.24 -3.67
C ILE A 96 -10.54 -3.02 -2.39
N ARG A 97 -9.90 -3.15 -1.23
CA ARG A 97 -10.53 -2.83 0.07
C ARG A 97 -10.57 -1.32 0.26
N LEU A 98 -11.77 -0.79 0.41
CA LEU A 98 -11.97 0.57 0.89
C LEU A 98 -11.88 0.60 2.42
N PRO A 99 -11.26 1.65 3.01
CA PRO A 99 -11.23 1.84 4.45
C PRO A 99 -12.61 2.20 5.01
N ASP A 100 -12.77 2.10 6.32
CA ASP A 100 -13.94 2.63 7.01
C ASP A 100 -14.05 4.15 6.74
N LEU A 101 -15.23 4.60 6.31
CA LEU A 101 -15.50 6.00 6.07
C LEU A 101 -16.26 6.59 7.25
N ILE A 102 -15.58 7.47 7.99
CA ILE A 102 -16.19 8.25 9.06
C ILE A 102 -16.74 9.55 8.46
N VAL A 103 -18.07 9.68 8.46
CA VAL A 103 -18.79 10.88 8.05
C VAL A 103 -19.19 11.67 9.28
N GLU A 104 -18.64 12.88 9.42
CA GLU A 104 -19.01 13.83 10.47
C GLU A 104 -19.75 15.01 9.83
N ALA A 105 -20.96 15.28 10.30
CA ALA A 105 -21.78 16.39 9.88
C ALA A 105 -22.00 17.34 11.05
N ARG A 106 -21.79 18.63 10.79
CA ARG A 106 -22.09 19.71 11.73
C ARG A 106 -23.14 20.61 11.10
N ALA A 107 -24.22 20.86 11.82
CA ALA A 107 -25.28 21.77 11.39
C ALA A 107 -25.49 22.82 12.45
N SER A 108 -25.67 24.07 12.03
CA SER A 108 -25.92 25.18 12.96
C SER A 108 -27.29 25.79 12.66
N VAL A 109 -28.14 25.89 13.68
CA VAL A 109 -29.46 26.53 13.59
C VAL A 109 -29.57 27.55 14.73
N GLY A 110 -29.49 28.84 14.39
CA GLY A 110 -29.34 29.91 15.36
C GLY A 110 -28.05 29.73 16.17
N THR A 111 -28.16 29.68 17.50
CA THR A 111 -27.03 29.41 18.42
C THR A 111 -26.74 27.92 18.61
N HIS A 112 -27.60 27.03 18.13
CA HIS A 112 -27.45 25.59 18.33
C HIS A 112 -26.53 24.99 17.28
N VAL A 113 -25.57 24.17 17.71
CA VAL A 113 -24.72 23.36 16.84
C VAL A 113 -25.06 21.89 17.08
N GLY A 114 -25.65 21.25 16.08
CA GLY A 114 -25.85 19.81 16.03
C GLY A 114 -24.61 19.12 15.45
N HIS A 115 -24.22 17.99 16.04
CA HIS A 115 -23.14 17.14 15.54
C HIS A 115 -23.67 15.73 15.32
N ALA A 116 -23.51 15.21 14.10
CA ALA A 116 -23.81 13.83 13.76
C ALA A 116 -22.54 13.14 13.26
N LYS A 117 -22.32 11.91 13.70
CA LYS A 117 -21.22 11.07 13.25
C LYS A 117 -21.77 9.72 12.81
N ARG A 118 -21.39 9.29 11.62
CA ARG A 118 -21.73 7.97 11.07
C ARG A 118 -20.48 7.30 10.55
N CYS A 119 -20.27 6.05 10.93
CA CYS A 119 -19.23 5.22 10.34
C CYS A 119 -19.88 4.34 9.26
N LEU A 120 -19.29 4.32 8.07
CA LEU A 120 -19.60 3.37 7.03
C LEU A 120 -18.46 2.36 7.00
N GLU A 121 -18.79 1.09 7.17
CA GLU A 121 -17.80 0.01 7.18
C GLU A 121 -17.10 -0.09 5.82
N GLY A 122 -15.79 -0.27 5.88
CA GLY A 122 -14.95 -0.49 4.72
C GLY A 122 -15.33 -1.81 4.05
N ARG A 123 -15.38 -1.83 2.72
CA ARG A 123 -15.77 -3.00 1.94
C ARG A 123 -14.82 -3.22 0.78
N ALA A 124 -14.71 -4.46 0.32
CA ALA A 124 -14.08 -4.75 -0.96
C ALA A 124 -14.99 -4.25 -2.09
N VAL A 125 -14.41 -3.58 -3.08
CA VAL A 125 -15.12 -3.15 -4.29
C VAL A 125 -14.37 -3.63 -5.52
N GLN A 126 -15.12 -4.03 -6.55
CA GLN A 126 -14.53 -4.34 -7.84
C GLN A 126 -14.02 -3.08 -8.52
N TYR A 127 -12.92 -3.22 -9.25
CA TYR A 127 -12.41 -2.17 -10.11
C TYR A 127 -11.91 -2.73 -11.45
N VAL A 128 -11.82 -1.85 -12.43
CA VAL A 128 -11.34 -2.14 -13.78
C VAL A 128 -10.40 -1.05 -14.26
N ALA A 129 -9.76 -1.30 -15.41
CA ALA A 129 -8.84 -0.37 -16.09
C ALA A 129 -7.77 0.22 -15.15
N PRO A 130 -7.00 -0.59 -14.40
CA PRO A 130 -5.93 -0.09 -13.57
C PRO A 130 -4.84 0.56 -14.42
N GLN A 131 -4.39 1.73 -13.97
CA GLN A 131 -3.26 2.45 -14.54
C GLN A 131 -2.30 2.81 -13.41
N LEU A 132 -1.01 2.52 -13.59
CA LEU A 132 0.03 2.86 -12.61
C LEU A 132 0.72 4.18 -12.96
N GLU A 133 1.28 4.84 -11.95
CA GLU A 133 2.12 6.05 -12.12
C GLU A 133 1.44 7.17 -12.92
N VAL A 134 0.15 7.40 -12.67
CA VAL A 134 -0.67 8.33 -13.46
C VAL A 134 -0.37 9.77 -13.06
N ARG A 135 0.04 10.60 -14.02
CA ARG A 135 0.23 12.04 -13.81
C ARG A 135 -1.12 12.74 -13.72
N LEU A 136 -1.45 13.25 -12.53
CA LEU A 136 -2.64 14.06 -12.26
C LEU A 136 -2.22 15.50 -11.95
N SER A 137 -2.12 16.32 -12.99
CA SER A 137 -1.59 17.70 -12.92
C SER A 137 -0.19 17.74 -12.29
N GLU A 138 -0.08 18.16 -11.04
CA GLU A 138 1.19 18.36 -10.34
C GLU A 138 1.67 17.14 -9.53
N ILE A 139 0.89 16.06 -9.48
CA ILE A 139 1.24 14.85 -8.73
C ILE A 139 1.28 13.63 -9.65
N VAL A 140 2.02 12.60 -9.23
CA VAL A 140 1.94 11.26 -9.83
C VAL A 140 1.25 10.36 -8.82
N ALA A 141 0.08 9.84 -9.17
CA ALA A 141 -0.64 8.85 -8.38
C ALA A 141 0.01 7.48 -8.59
N ASP A 142 0.12 6.68 -7.52
CA ASP A 142 0.67 5.34 -7.62
C ASP A 142 -0.19 4.44 -8.52
N ALA A 143 -1.51 4.54 -8.39
CA ALA A 143 -2.46 3.99 -9.35
C ALA A 143 -3.75 4.82 -9.46
N VAL A 144 -4.43 4.68 -10.59
CA VAL A 144 -5.82 5.10 -10.79
C VAL A 144 -6.59 3.92 -11.34
N VAL A 145 -7.73 3.62 -10.73
CA VAL A 145 -8.63 2.55 -11.14
C VAL A 145 -10.02 3.11 -11.37
N THR A 146 -10.87 2.38 -12.10
CA THR A 146 -12.30 2.73 -12.24
C THR A 146 -13.12 1.76 -11.41
N THR A 147 -13.81 2.28 -10.40
CA THR A 147 -14.89 1.58 -9.69
C THR A 147 -16.23 1.96 -10.32
N HIS A 148 -17.31 1.20 -10.10
CA HIS A 148 -18.68 1.44 -10.61
C HIS A 148 -18.83 2.54 -11.70
N ASP A 149 -18.94 3.81 -11.31
CA ASP A 149 -19.07 4.99 -12.18
C ASP A 149 -17.98 6.05 -11.97
N ARG A 150 -16.94 5.77 -11.17
CA ARG A 150 -15.97 6.80 -10.74
C ARG A 150 -14.54 6.27 -10.68
N GLN A 151 -13.62 7.16 -11.03
CA GLN A 151 -12.20 6.94 -10.80
C GLN A 151 -11.89 6.95 -9.31
N LEU A 152 -10.94 6.11 -8.91
CA LEU A 152 -10.37 6.04 -7.58
C LEU A 152 -8.85 6.13 -7.71
N ILE A 153 -8.26 7.12 -7.05
CA ILE A 153 -6.82 7.29 -6.89
C ILE A 153 -6.38 6.40 -5.74
N ILE A 154 -5.26 5.70 -5.95
CA ILE A 154 -4.66 4.83 -4.95
C ILE A 154 -3.22 5.31 -4.75
N GLU A 155 -2.86 5.51 -3.50
CA GLU A 155 -1.50 5.75 -3.03
C GLU A 155 -1.04 4.56 -2.20
N VAL A 156 0.24 4.18 -2.30
CA VAL A 156 0.80 3.05 -1.55
C VAL A 156 1.90 3.56 -0.62
N ALA A 157 1.67 3.45 0.68
CA ALA A 157 2.60 3.86 1.72
C ALA A 157 3.35 2.66 2.30
N VAL A 158 4.69 2.62 2.16
CA VAL A 158 5.52 1.48 2.60
C VAL A 158 6.35 1.77 3.83
N GLU A 159 6.92 2.96 3.97
CA GLU A 159 7.49 3.40 5.24
C GLU A 159 6.78 4.65 5.75
N HIS A 160 6.63 5.66 4.91
CA HIS A 160 6.04 6.94 5.28
C HIS A 160 4.64 7.08 4.68
N PRO A 161 3.70 7.72 5.40
CA PRO A 161 2.43 8.10 4.79
C PRO A 161 2.69 9.08 3.65
N VAL A 162 1.69 9.22 2.78
CA VAL A 162 1.66 10.22 1.73
C VAL A 162 1.89 11.60 2.34
N ALA A 163 2.91 12.30 1.86
CA ALA A 163 3.30 13.60 2.39
C ALA A 163 2.16 14.62 2.32
N ASP A 164 2.05 15.48 3.35
CA ASP A 164 0.99 16.49 3.46
C ASP A 164 0.84 17.40 2.23
N ALA A 165 1.96 17.70 1.54
CA ALA A 165 1.94 18.47 0.30
C ALA A 165 1.17 17.76 -0.81
N LYS A 166 1.31 16.43 -0.94
CA LYS A 166 0.56 15.60 -1.89
C LYS A 166 -0.90 15.45 -1.44
N LEU A 167 -1.15 15.29 -0.14
CA LEU A 167 -2.50 15.24 0.43
C LEU A 167 -3.32 16.49 0.10
N ARG A 168 -2.72 17.68 0.25
CA ARG A 168 -3.39 18.95 -0.08
C ARG A 168 -3.79 19.02 -1.55
N LYS A 169 -2.91 18.60 -2.46
CA LYS A 169 -3.18 18.59 -3.91
C LYS A 169 -4.28 17.59 -4.28
N LEU A 170 -4.24 16.39 -3.69
CA LEU A 170 -5.29 15.38 -3.86
C LEU A 170 -6.64 15.84 -3.30
N ALA A 171 -6.64 16.55 -2.17
CA ALA A 171 -7.87 17.07 -1.55
C ALA A 171 -8.60 18.11 -2.41
N CYS A 172 -7.87 18.83 -3.28
CA CYS A 172 -8.42 19.77 -4.25
C CYS A 172 -9.02 19.07 -5.48
N MET A 173 -8.79 17.76 -5.66
CA MET A 173 -9.40 17.00 -6.75
C MET A 173 -10.81 16.53 -6.37
N GLN A 174 -11.67 16.40 -7.37
CA GLN A 174 -13.02 15.83 -7.21
C GLN A 174 -13.02 14.28 -7.26
N THR A 175 -11.83 13.66 -7.35
CA THR A 175 -11.66 12.21 -7.50
C THR A 175 -11.35 11.54 -6.16
N PRO A 176 -12.07 10.45 -5.77
CA PRO A 176 -11.76 9.59 -4.62
C PRO A 176 -10.29 9.22 -4.54
N ALA A 177 -9.72 9.27 -3.34
CA ALA A 177 -8.34 8.86 -3.09
C ALA A 177 -8.25 8.04 -1.80
N ILE A 178 -7.55 6.91 -1.85
CA ILE A 178 -7.25 6.07 -0.69
C ILE A 178 -5.74 5.86 -0.57
N GLU A 179 -5.29 5.58 0.65
CA GLU A 179 -3.91 5.16 0.92
C GLU A 179 -3.92 3.70 1.39
N LEU A 180 -3.14 2.85 0.71
CA LEU A 180 -2.84 1.49 1.13
C LEU A 180 -1.60 1.49 2.03
N GLU A 181 -1.84 1.11 3.28
CA GLU A 181 -0.84 1.02 4.34
C GLU A 181 0.02 -0.27 4.20
N ALA A 182 0.84 -0.38 3.16
CA ALA A 182 1.65 -1.57 2.84
C ALA A 182 2.68 -1.95 3.93
N TRP A 183 3.09 -0.99 4.76
CA TRP A 183 3.84 -1.21 6.00
C TRP A 183 3.18 -2.18 7.01
N ARG A 184 1.89 -2.51 6.84
CA ARG A 184 1.19 -3.56 7.59
C ARG A 184 1.57 -4.98 7.16
N LEU A 185 2.19 -5.14 5.99
CA LEU A 185 2.68 -6.42 5.50
C LEU A 185 3.97 -6.81 6.23
N ASP A 186 4.10 -8.09 6.56
CA ASP A 186 5.34 -8.61 7.13
C ASP A 186 6.46 -8.69 6.08
N ARG A 187 7.70 -8.88 6.54
CA ARG A 187 8.88 -8.85 5.66
C ARG A 187 9.05 -10.11 4.81
N THR A 188 8.26 -11.14 5.08
CA THR A 188 8.23 -12.44 4.36
C THR A 188 6.99 -12.54 3.49
N VAL A 189 6.46 -11.39 3.06
CA VAL A 189 5.24 -11.30 2.30
C VAL A 189 5.43 -11.94 0.92
N ASP A 190 4.50 -12.79 0.55
CA ASP A 190 4.42 -13.38 -0.79
C ASP A 190 3.28 -12.74 -1.58
N TRP A 191 3.10 -13.15 -2.83
CA TRP A 191 2.04 -12.62 -3.68
C TRP A 191 0.63 -12.83 -3.10
N ASN A 192 0.37 -13.95 -2.43
CA ASN A 192 -0.95 -14.24 -1.88
C ASN A 192 -1.29 -13.29 -0.74
N LYS A 193 -0.36 -13.04 0.17
CA LYS A 193 -0.53 -12.06 1.25
C LYS A 193 -0.71 -10.64 0.70
N ILE A 194 -0.04 -10.26 -0.39
CA ILE A 194 -0.26 -8.95 -1.02
C ILE A 194 -1.66 -8.87 -1.63
N ARG A 195 -2.10 -9.92 -2.35
CA ARG A 195 -3.47 -9.99 -2.91
C ARG A 195 -4.52 -9.87 -1.80
N SER A 196 -4.40 -10.69 -0.76
CA SER A 196 -5.23 -10.60 0.44
C SER A 196 -5.21 -9.21 1.06
N PHE A 197 -4.05 -8.57 1.20
CA PHE A 197 -3.97 -7.21 1.73
C PHE A 197 -4.68 -6.16 0.86
N VAL A 198 -4.62 -6.30 -0.47
CA VAL A 198 -5.28 -5.41 -1.42
C VAL A 198 -6.81 -5.65 -1.43
N SER A 199 -7.27 -6.90 -1.30
CA SER A 199 -8.67 -7.26 -1.47
C SER A 199 -9.48 -7.50 -0.18
N GLU A 200 -8.87 -7.96 0.91
CA GLU A 200 -9.61 -8.50 2.05
C GLU A 200 -10.15 -7.44 3.02
N SER A 201 -11.33 -7.78 3.56
CA SER A 201 -11.86 -7.14 4.73
C SER A 201 -11.26 -7.73 6.01
N LYS A 202 -10.60 -6.92 6.85
CA LYS A 202 -10.39 -7.35 8.24
C LYS A 202 -11.75 -7.55 8.89
N ASP A 203 -12.01 -8.77 9.33
CA ASP A 203 -13.00 -9.08 10.33
C ASP A 203 -12.61 -8.47 11.69
N GLU A 204 -13.65 -7.97 12.37
CA GLU A 204 -13.76 -7.68 13.80
C GLU A 204 -12.73 -6.74 14.45
N SER A 205 -13.09 -5.45 14.46
CA SER A 205 -12.96 -4.59 15.63
C SER A 205 -14.09 -3.56 15.57
N GLY A 206 -15.25 -3.95 16.09
CA GLY A 206 -16.47 -3.15 16.04
C GLY A 206 -16.25 -1.72 16.53
N CYS A 207 -16.74 -0.76 15.75
CA CYS A 207 -16.89 0.61 16.20
C CYS A 207 -17.97 0.62 17.30
N SER A 208 -17.54 0.55 18.56
CA SER A 208 -18.42 0.72 19.72
C SER A 208 -19.08 2.10 19.66
N THR A 209 -20.32 2.16 19.19
CA THR A 209 -21.21 3.30 19.37
C THR A 209 -21.49 3.48 20.86
N ARG A 210 -20.74 4.35 21.55
CA ARG A 210 -21.28 4.98 22.76
C ARG A 210 -22.13 6.15 22.32
N ALA A 211 -23.44 6.01 22.52
CA ALA A 211 -24.38 7.12 22.44
C ALA A 211 -23.95 8.22 23.43
N PRO A 212 -24.13 9.51 23.10
CA PRO A 212 -24.06 10.55 24.11
C PRO A 212 -25.17 10.29 25.13
N VAL A 213 -24.78 10.11 26.39
CA VAL A 213 -25.70 10.11 27.52
C VAL A 213 -26.27 11.53 27.62
N SER A 214 -27.59 11.59 27.74
CA SER A 214 -28.44 12.78 27.83
C SER A 214 -27.99 13.80 28.87
#